data_AF-A0A7X7BU09-F1
#
_entry.id   AF-A0A7X7BU09-F1
#
_cell.length_a   1.000
_cell.length_b   1.000
_cell.length_c   1.000
_cell.angle_alpha   90.00
_cell.angle_beta   90.00
_cell.angle_gamma   90.00
#
_symmetry.space_group_name_H-M   'P 1'
#
loop_
_entity.id
_entity.type
_entity.pdbx_description
1 polymer ?
#
loop_
_entity_poly.entity_id
_entity_poly.type
_entity_poly.pdbx_seq_one_letter_code
_entity_poly.pdbx_strand_id
1 'polypeptide(L)'
;EADDEGITPVEALLSAIGACKAMMVRAYSRKHGIKVTSVQVEVEGDLGINRDANPDGPQGFTEIRTRYIFESDASDEALKTFTDFIDQFCPVAATIKESPAMISRIERK
;
A
#
# COMPACT_ATOMS: atom_id res chain seq x y z
N GLU A 1 -0.66 23.25 -17.13
CA GLU A 1 -1.25 23.14 -15.79
C GLU A 1 -1.94 21.78 -15.75
N ALA A 2 -1.74 20.99 -14.70
CA ALA A 2 -2.50 19.75 -14.53
C ALA A 2 -3.83 20.14 -13.90
N ASP A 3 -4.94 19.84 -14.56
CA ASP A 3 -6.27 20.03 -13.97
C ASP A 3 -6.39 19.11 -12.75
N ASP A 4 -6.64 19.72 -11.59
CA ASP A 4 -6.68 19.09 -10.27
C ASP A 4 -8.02 18.36 -10.03
N GLU A 5 -8.55 17.72 -11.08
CA GLU A 5 -9.89 17.11 -11.09
C GLU A 5 -9.87 15.60 -10.83
N GLY A 6 -8.69 14.98 -10.73
CA GLY A 6 -8.55 13.52 -10.67
C GLY A 6 -7.40 13.04 -9.79
N ILE A 7 -7.47 11.75 -9.45
CA ILE A 7 -6.43 11.08 -8.66
C ILE A 7 -5.09 11.13 -9.39
N THR A 8 -4.04 11.55 -8.70
CA THR A 8 -2.68 11.52 -9.23
C THR A 8 -2.17 10.07 -9.30
N PRO A 9 -1.20 9.74 -10.17
CA PRO A 9 -0.65 8.38 -10.24
C PRO A 9 -0.08 7.86 -8.92
N VAL A 10 0.51 8.74 -8.10
CA VAL A 10 1.07 8.37 -6.79
C VAL A 10 -0.03 8.10 -5.76
N GLU A 11 -1.13 8.85 -5.77
CA GLU A 11 -2.31 8.56 -4.95
C GLU A 11 -3.02 7.28 -5.40
N ALA A 12 -3.07 7.02 -6.71
CA ALA A 12 -3.60 5.78 -7.25
C ALA A 12 -2.76 4.57 -6.79
N LEU A 13 -1.44 4.74 -6.68
CA LEU A 13 -0.55 3.72 -6.12
C LEU A 13 -0.84 3.46 -4.63
N LEU A 14 -0.97 4.49 -3.80
CA LEU A 14 -1.35 4.32 -2.38
C LEU A 14 -2.73 3.65 -2.24
N SER A 15 -3.67 4.04 -3.10
CA SER A 15 -5.01 3.44 -3.16
C SER A 15 -4.94 1.94 -3.53
N ALA A 16 -4.07 1.56 -4.47
CA ALA A 16 -3.85 0.15 -4.83
C ALA A 16 -3.27 -0.66 -3.66
N ILE A 17 -2.36 -0.07 -2.87
CA ILE A 17 -1.82 -0.70 -1.65
C ILE A 17 -2.95 -0.91 -0.63
N GLY A 18 -3.75 0.12 -0.35
CA GLY A 18 -4.87 0.04 0.59
C GLY A 18 -5.91 -1.01 0.17
N ALA A 19 -6.27 -1.02 -1.11
CA ALA A 19 -7.19 -2.00 -1.69
C ALA A 19 -6.66 -3.43 -1.58
N CYS A 20 -5.37 -3.67 -1.90
CA CYS A 20 -4.73 -4.97 -1.72
C CYS A 20 -4.85 -5.45 -0.27
N LYS A 21 -4.50 -4.60 0.69
CA LYS A 21 -4.54 -4.92 2.12
C LYS A 21 -5.95 -5.22 2.60
N ALA A 22 -6.95 -4.44 2.20
CA ALA A 22 -8.35 -4.70 2.50
C ALA A 22 -8.83 -6.05 1.92
N MET A 23 -8.42 -6.38 0.68
CA MET A 23 -8.71 -7.68 0.08
C MET A 23 -8.05 -8.83 0.86
N MET A 24 -6.82 -8.67 1.31
CA MET A 24 -6.11 -9.65 2.14
C MET A 24 -6.82 -9.88 3.48
N VAL A 25 -7.26 -8.82 4.16
CA VAL A 25 -8.10 -8.92 5.38
C VAL A 25 -9.31 -9.81 5.11
N ARG A 26 -10.06 -9.51 4.05
CA ARG A 26 -11.27 -10.27 3.69
C ARG A 26 -10.97 -11.73 3.34
N ALA A 27 -9.85 -12.00 2.67
CA ALA A 27 -9.47 -13.34 2.24
C ALA A 27 -8.99 -14.23 3.40
N TYR A 28 -8.25 -13.66 4.36
CA TYR A 28 -7.54 -14.46 5.37
C TYR A 28 -8.14 -14.39 6.78
N SER A 29 -9.00 -13.42 7.10
CA SER A 29 -9.59 -13.24 8.44
C SER A 29 -10.18 -14.53 9.02
N ARG A 30 -11.07 -15.21 8.27
CA ARG A 30 -11.69 -16.48 8.71
C ARG A 30 -10.67 -17.59 8.98
N LYS A 31 -9.63 -17.71 8.14
CA LYS A 31 -8.60 -18.74 8.31
C LYS A 31 -7.75 -18.49 9.55
N HIS A 32 -7.59 -17.23 9.94
CA HIS A 32 -6.87 -16.81 11.13
C HIS A 32 -7.77 -16.74 12.37
N GLY A 33 -9.04 -17.16 12.27
CA GLY A 33 -9.98 -17.10 13.40
C GLY A 33 -10.37 -15.68 13.81
N ILE A 34 -10.12 -14.67 12.98
CA ILE A 34 -10.46 -13.27 13.23
C ILE A 34 -11.82 -12.98 12.61
N LYS A 35 -12.78 -12.56 13.43
CA LYS A 35 -14.10 -12.14 12.96
C LYS A 35 -14.10 -10.64 12.71
N VAL A 36 -13.92 -10.25 11.45
CA VAL A 36 -13.98 -8.85 11.01
C VAL A 36 -15.39 -8.55 10.50
N THR A 37 -16.06 -7.58 11.12
CA THR A 37 -17.35 -7.04 10.68
C THR A 37 -17.14 -5.99 9.58
N SER A 38 -16.23 -5.05 9.82
CA SER A 38 -15.81 -4.04 8.85
C SER A 38 -14.33 -3.71 9.01
N VAL A 39 -13.71 -3.23 7.93
CA VAL A 39 -12.34 -2.74 7.94
C VAL A 39 -12.22 -1.51 7.03
N GLN A 40 -11.56 -0.48 7.54
CA GLN A 40 -11.08 0.65 6.75
C GLN A 40 -9.55 0.63 6.77
N VAL A 41 -8.94 0.80 5.61
CA VAL A 41 -7.48 0.84 5.44
C VAL A 41 -7.12 2.19 4.88
N GLU A 42 -6.41 2.99 5.66
CA GLU A 42 -5.88 4.27 5.24
C GLU A 42 -4.39 4.12 4.94
N VAL A 43 -3.96 4.66 3.79
CA VAL A 43 -2.57 4.62 3.36
C VAL A 43 -2.14 6.04 3.01
N GLU A 44 -1.06 6.47 3.61
CA GLU A 44 -0.43 7.77 3.36
C GLU A 44 1.05 7.55 3.05
N GLY A 45 1.67 8.49 2.35
CA GLY A 45 3.10 8.41 2.07
C GLY A 45 3.73 9.77 1.81
N ASP A 46 5.00 9.88 2.19
CA ASP A 46 5.80 11.08 1.96
C ASP A 46 6.53 10.94 0.63
N LEU A 47 6.35 11.91 -0.26
CA LEU A 47 6.88 11.87 -1.61
C LEU A 47 8.16 12.71 -1.71
N GLY A 48 9.29 12.05 -1.98
CA GLY A 48 10.62 12.68 -2.04
C GLY A 48 11.00 13.28 -3.39
N ILE A 49 10.04 13.62 -4.26
CA ILE A 49 10.35 14.07 -5.63
C ILE A 49 10.85 15.52 -5.59
N ASN A 50 12.17 15.71 -5.60
CA ASN A 50 12.76 17.03 -5.83
C ASN A 50 14.09 16.90 -6.59
N ARG A 51 14.02 16.83 -7.93
CA ARG A 51 15.20 16.75 -8.79
C ARG A 51 16.05 18.02 -8.80
N ASP A 52 15.44 19.18 -8.59
CA ASP A 52 16.13 20.46 -8.67
C ASP A 52 16.96 20.73 -7.41
N ALA A 53 16.46 20.29 -6.24
CA ALA A 53 17.17 20.44 -4.97
C ALA A 53 18.03 19.23 -4.58
N ASN A 54 17.66 18.02 -5.00
CA ASN A 54 18.40 16.80 -4.71
C ASN A 54 18.39 15.84 -5.92
N PRO A 55 19.29 16.05 -6.91
CA PRO A 55 19.35 15.26 -8.13
C PRO A 55 19.54 13.75 -7.88
N ASP A 56 20.31 13.42 -6.83
CA ASP A 56 20.62 12.06 -6.40
C ASP A 56 19.63 11.53 -5.34
N GLY A 57 18.61 12.32 -5.00
CA GLY A 57 17.58 11.98 -4.02
C GLY A 57 16.60 10.91 -4.50
N PRO A 58 15.86 10.28 -3.56
CA PRO A 58 14.87 9.27 -3.90
C PRO A 58 13.79 9.84 -4.82
N GLN A 59 13.50 9.14 -5.92
CA GLN A 59 12.55 9.59 -6.95
C GLN A 59 11.13 9.01 -6.75
N GLY A 60 10.68 8.91 -5.50
CA GLY A 60 9.41 8.27 -5.15
C GLY A 60 9.06 8.44 -3.67
N PHE A 61 8.21 7.56 -3.14
CA PHE A 61 7.86 7.58 -1.73
C PHE A 61 9.08 7.27 -0.85
N THR A 62 9.34 8.10 0.15
CA THR A 62 10.38 7.88 1.17
C THR A 62 9.86 7.10 2.36
N GLU A 63 8.57 7.25 2.67
CA GLU A 63 7.88 6.50 3.69
C GLU A 63 6.43 6.26 3.26
N ILE A 64 5.90 5.08 3.57
CA ILE A 64 4.49 4.74 3.40
C ILE A 64 3.99 4.17 4.72
N ARG A 65 2.90 4.74 5.23
CA ARG A 65 2.28 4.33 6.49
C ARG A 65 0.89 3.77 6.19
N THR A 66 0.47 2.80 6.99
CA THR A 66 -0.87 2.20 6.87
C THR A 66 -1.53 2.20 8.23
N ARG A 67 -2.76 2.69 8.30
CA ARG A 67 -3.63 2.57 9.47
C ARG A 67 -4.79 1.65 9.14
N TYR A 68 -4.95 0.60 9.94
CA TYR A 68 -6.10 -0.28 9.89
C TYR A 68 -7.09 0.13 10.98
N ILE A 69 -8.36 0.27 10.61
CA ILE A 69 -9.46 0.60 11.52
C ILE A 69 -10.45 -0.57 11.41
N PHE A 70 -10.49 -1.42 12.43
CA PHE A 70 -11.31 -2.62 12.46
C PHE A 70 -12.55 -2.43 13.32
N GLU A 71 -13.64 -3.05 12.87
CA GLU A 71 -14.75 -3.44 13.72
C GLU A 71 -14.70 -4.97 13.88
N SER A 72 -14.32 -5.43 15.07
CA SER A 72 -14.01 -6.84 15.35
C SER A 72 -14.10 -7.10 16.86
N ASP A 73 -14.39 -8.35 17.25
CA ASP A 73 -14.35 -8.82 18.65
C ASP A 73 -13.00 -9.45 19.04
N ALA A 74 -12.07 -9.60 18.09
CA ALA A 74 -10.71 -10.04 18.35
C ALA A 74 -9.91 -9.02 19.18
N SER A 75 -8.96 -9.51 19.98
CA SER A 75 -8.08 -8.65 20.77
C SER A 75 -7.09 -7.87 19.90
N ASP A 76 -6.54 -6.79 20.45
CA ASP A 76 -5.55 -5.95 19.78
C ASP A 76 -4.29 -6.74 19.40
N GLU A 77 -3.86 -7.70 20.23
CA GLU A 77 -2.71 -8.56 19.93
C GLU A 77 -3.00 -9.50 18.76
N ALA A 78 -4.22 -10.03 18.69
CA ALA A 78 -4.65 -10.90 17.59
C ALA A 78 -4.76 -10.10 16.28
N LEU A 79 -5.34 -8.90 16.33
CA LEU A 79 -5.42 -7.98 15.19
C LEU A 79 -4.03 -7.56 14.74
N LYS A 80 -3.11 -7.23 15.66
CA LYS A 80 -1.73 -6.87 15.34
C LYS A 80 -1.02 -8.01 14.63
N THR A 81 -1.10 -9.23 15.17
CA THR A 81 -0.48 -10.42 14.56
C THR A 81 -1.04 -10.66 13.16
N PHE A 82 -2.34 -10.43 12.97
CA PHE A 82 -3.00 -10.58 11.69
C PHE A 82 -2.60 -9.50 10.68
N THR A 83 -2.49 -8.23 11.09
CA THR A 83 -2.01 -7.15 10.22
C THR A 83 -0.54 -7.30 9.85
N ASP A 84 0.30 -7.81 10.77
CA ASP A 84 1.71 -8.12 10.48
C ASP A 84 1.78 -9.17 9.35
N PHE A 85 0.92 -10.21 9.40
CA PHE A 85 0.77 -11.18 8.31
C PHE A 85 0.32 -10.49 7.01
N ILE A 86 -0.72 -9.64 7.03
CA ILE A 86 -1.19 -8.95 5.82
C ILE A 86 -0.10 -8.09 5.19
N ASP A 87 0.65 -7.35 6.01
CA ASP A 87 1.73 -6.46 5.56
C ASP A 87 2.92 -7.22 5.00
N GLN A 88 3.14 -8.46 5.44
CA GLN A 88 4.15 -9.36 4.89
C GLN A 88 3.70 -10.00 3.56
N PHE A 89 2.41 -10.35 3.43
CA PHE A 89 1.92 -11.16 2.31
C PHE A 89 1.10 -10.40 1.26
N CYS A 90 0.78 -9.10 1.43
CA CYS A 90 0.12 -8.33 0.38
C CYS A 90 1.05 -8.19 -0.84
N PRO A 91 0.66 -8.70 -2.03
CA PRO A 91 1.53 -8.69 -3.21
C PRO A 91 1.87 -7.28 -3.71
N VAL A 92 0.94 -6.32 -3.58
CA VAL A 92 1.19 -4.94 -4.01
C VAL A 92 2.23 -4.28 -3.10
N ALA A 93 2.09 -4.43 -1.78
CA ALA A 93 3.08 -3.91 -0.83
C ALA A 93 4.44 -4.61 -0.99
N ALA A 94 4.44 -5.93 -1.25
CA ALA A 94 5.66 -6.68 -1.54
C ALA A 94 6.39 -6.14 -2.77
N THR A 95 5.68 -5.77 -3.85
CA THR A 95 6.27 -5.17 -5.06
C THR A 95 6.99 -3.84 -4.81
N ILE A 96 6.60 -3.12 -3.75
CA ILE A 96 7.26 -1.87 -3.35
C ILE A 96 8.47 -2.16 -2.45
N LYS A 97 8.33 -3.09 -1.51
CA LYS A 97 9.42 -3.52 -0.60
C LYS A 97 10.54 -4.23 -1.35
N GLU A 98 10.18 -5.02 -2.35
CA GLU A 98 11.06 -5.80 -3.20
C GLU A 98 10.91 -5.32 -4.63
N SER A 99 11.86 -4.53 -5.11
CA SER A 99 11.80 -3.99 -6.46
C SER A 99 11.97 -5.10 -7.50
N PRO A 100 10.95 -5.39 -8.33
CA PRO A 100 11.11 -6.33 -9.44
C PRO A 100 12.03 -5.75 -10.51
N ALA A 101 12.57 -6.61 -11.37
CA ALA A 101 13.31 -6.15 -12.55
C ALA A 101 12.39 -5.35 -13.49
N MET A 102 12.69 -4.08 -13.68
CA MET A 102 11.98 -3.20 -14.62
C MET A 102 12.68 -3.21 -15.98
N ILE A 103 12.10 -3.90 -16.96
CA ILE A 103 12.67 -4.03 -18.31
C ILE A 103 11.86 -3.16 -19.27
N SER A 104 12.52 -2.16 -19.87
CA SER A 104 11.92 -1.32 -20.92
C SER A 104 12.41 -1.74 -22.31
N ARG A 105 11.53 -1.67 -23.31
CA ARG A 105 11.86 -1.91 -24.72
C ARG A 105 11.32 -0.77 -25.57
N ILE A 106 12.05 -0.39 -26.61
CA ILE A 106 11.66 0.65 -27.56
C ILE A 106 11.41 -0.02 -28.90
N GLU A 107 10.20 0.15 -29.43
CA GLU A 107 9.81 -0.31 -30.76
C GLU A 107 9.43 0.90 -31.62
N ARG A 108 9.77 0.84 -32.91
CA ARG A 108 9.38 1.84 -33.91
C ARG A 108 8.37 1.19 -34.86
N LYS A 109 7.30 1.90 -35.17
CA LYS A 109 6.34 1.50 -36.21
C LYS A 109 6.96 1.64 -37.60
#